data_AF-A0A8H5AV83-F1
#
_entry.id   AF-A0A8H5AV83-F1
#
_cell.length_a   1.000
_cell.length_b   1.000
_cell.length_c   1.000
_cell.angle_alpha   90.00
_cell.angle_beta   90.00
_cell.angle_gamma   90.00
#
_symmetry.space_group_name_H-M   'P 1'
#
loop_
_entity.id
_entity.type
_entity.pdbx_description
1 polymer ?
#
loop_
_entity_poly.entity_id
_entity_poly.type
_entity_poly.pdbx_seq_one_letter_code
_entity_poly.pdbx_strand_id
1 'polypeptide(L)'
;MPNPPPEMDHVQKAYFAVTYAPSSTFITAPASLSSLKPSISYVGQVGELSDVHLYSAPKNEGDQVAAFLKERRGGSEGIVDVEVQIPQTRVKRGGDEL
;
A
#
# COMPACT_ATOMS: atom_id res chain seq x y z
N MET A 1 -1.36 -28.73 17.90
CA MET A 1 -2.31 -27.83 17.22
C MET A 1 -1.53 -27.08 16.16
N PRO A 2 -1.88 -27.15 14.87
CA PRO A 2 -1.18 -26.35 13.86
C PRO A 2 -1.63 -24.89 13.99
N ASN A 3 -0.70 -23.99 14.29
CA ASN A 3 -0.95 -22.55 14.18
C ASN A 3 -1.22 -22.23 12.70
N PRO A 4 -2.30 -21.50 12.37
CA PRO A 4 -2.46 -21.00 11.01
C PRO A 4 -1.28 -20.06 10.69
N PRO A 5 -0.79 -20.05 9.44
CA PRO A 5 0.22 -19.07 9.01
C PRO A 5 -0.33 -17.65 9.25
N PRO A 6 0.53 -16.63 9.42
CA PRO A 6 0.07 -15.25 9.49
C PRO A 6 -0.66 -14.92 8.20
N GLU A 7 -1.98 -15.09 8.24
CA GLU A 7 -2.89 -14.78 7.17
C GLU A 7 -2.77 -13.28 6.99
N MET A 8 -2.22 -12.85 5.86
CA MET A 8 -2.25 -11.44 5.52
C MET A 8 -3.73 -11.10 5.41
N ASP A 9 -4.27 -10.46 6.45
CA ASP A 9 -5.68 -10.17 6.64
C ASP A 9 -6.13 -9.06 5.68
N HIS A 10 -6.12 -9.41 4.40
CA HIS A 10 -6.57 -8.62 3.26
C HIS A 10 -8.08 -8.36 3.32
N VAL A 11 -8.78 -9.09 4.22
CA VAL A 11 -10.17 -8.87 4.58
C VAL A 11 -10.32 -7.59 5.40
N GLN A 12 -9.35 -7.27 6.26
CA GLN A 12 -9.42 -6.16 7.20
C GLN A 12 -8.50 -4.99 6.86
N LYS A 13 -7.44 -5.21 6.09
CA LYS A 13 -6.45 -4.18 5.73
C LYS A 13 -6.32 -4.02 4.22
N ALA A 14 -6.30 -2.77 3.78
CA ALA A 14 -5.99 -2.37 2.42
C ALA A 14 -4.51 -2.00 2.32
N TYR A 15 -3.88 -2.31 1.18
CA TYR A 15 -2.47 -2.00 0.93
C TYR A 15 -2.36 -0.99 -0.20
N PHE A 16 -1.35 -0.13 -0.12
CA PHE A 16 -1.13 0.99 -1.02
C PHE A 16 0.35 1.05 -1.36
N ALA A 17 0.69 0.82 -2.61
CA ALA A 17 2.02 1.07 -3.13
C ALA A 17 2.06 2.52 -3.65
N VAL A 18 2.90 3.35 -3.05
CA VAL A 18 3.10 4.74 -3.42
C VAL A 18 4.47 4.85 -4.06
N THR A 19 4.49 5.28 -5.32
CA THR A 19 5.70 5.55 -6.09
C THR A 19 6.01 7.03 -5.97
N TYR A 20 7.17 7.35 -5.42
CA TYR A 20 7.66 8.71 -5.33
C TYR A 20 8.58 9.05 -6.49
N ALA A 21 8.73 10.34 -6.75
CA ALA A 21 9.75 10.86 -7.65
C ALA A 21 11.11 10.76 -6.95
N PRO A 22 12.21 10.52 -7.68
CA PRO A 22 13.56 10.45 -7.12
C PRO A 22 14.00 11.73 -6.41
N SER A 23 13.34 12.86 -6.70
CA SER A 23 13.56 14.17 -6.05
C SER A 23 12.68 14.41 -4.82
N SER A 24 11.86 13.43 -4.41
CA SER A 24 10.90 13.60 -3.31
C SER A 24 11.53 13.32 -1.95
N THR A 25 11.29 14.20 -0.99
CA THR A 25 11.70 14.05 0.42
C THR A 25 11.06 12.83 1.09
N PHE A 26 9.95 12.30 0.55
CA PHE A 26 9.25 11.14 1.09
C PHE A 26 9.95 9.80 0.75
N ILE A 27 10.89 9.78 -0.20
CA ILE A 27 11.79 8.62 -0.39
C ILE A 27 12.66 8.43 0.84
N THR A 28 13.16 9.52 1.43
CA THR A 28 14.05 9.45 2.59
C THR A 28 13.28 9.34 3.91
N ALA A 29 12.04 9.84 3.95
CA ALA A 29 11.19 9.85 5.13
C ALA A 29 9.76 9.33 4.86
N PRO A 30 9.59 8.06 4.47
CA PRO A 30 8.26 7.49 4.18
C PRO A 30 7.35 7.45 5.41
N ALA A 31 7.91 7.37 6.62
CA ALA A 31 7.17 7.42 7.88
C ALA A 31 6.43 8.75 8.12
N SER A 32 6.83 9.84 7.45
CA SER A 32 6.11 11.13 7.53
C SER A 32 4.67 11.03 7.03
N LEU A 33 4.37 10.06 6.15
CA LEU A 33 3.01 9.84 5.68
C LEU A 33 2.10 9.26 6.78
N SER A 34 2.64 8.40 7.65
CA SER A 34 1.94 7.93 8.84
C SER A 34 1.67 9.05 9.85
N SER A 35 2.51 10.10 9.90
CA SER A 35 2.23 11.29 10.72
C SER A 35 1.06 12.13 10.19
N LEU A 36 0.82 12.11 8.87
CA LEU A 36 -0.27 12.87 8.24
C LEU A 36 -1.62 12.17 8.39
N LYS A 37 -1.60 10.84 8.45
CA LYS A 37 -2.78 10.02 8.66
C LYS A 37 -2.39 8.82 9.54
N PRO A 38 -2.74 8.82 10.84
CA PRO A 38 -2.35 7.75 11.76
C PRO A 38 -2.96 6.38 11.39
N SER A 39 -4.00 6.38 10.56
CA SER A 39 -4.61 5.18 9.98
C SER A 39 -3.71 4.47 8.96
N ILE A 40 -2.68 5.16 8.45
CA ILE A 40 -1.72 4.60 7.49
C ILE A 40 -0.51 4.12 8.25
N SER A 41 -0.25 2.81 8.20
CA SER A 41 0.96 2.20 8.73
C SER A 41 1.92 1.91 7.58
N TYR A 42 3.13 2.47 7.66
CA TYR A 42 4.21 2.10 6.76
C TYR A 42 4.58 0.62 6.94
N VAL A 43 4.65 -0.12 5.83
CA VAL A 43 4.98 -1.55 5.82
C VAL A 43 6.45 -1.74 5.45
N GLY A 44 6.91 -1.04 4.41
CA GLY A 44 8.27 -1.19 3.88
C GLY A 44 8.38 -0.72 2.43
N GLN A 45 9.51 -0.95 1.78
CA GLN A 45 9.64 -0.73 0.34
C GLN A 45 9.08 -1.94 -0.46
N VAL A 46 8.64 -1.70 -1.69
CA VAL A 46 8.17 -2.77 -2.58
C VAL A 46 9.36 -3.34 -3.38
N GLY A 47 9.86 -4.50 -2.94
CA GLY A 47 10.94 -5.21 -3.63
C GLY A 47 12.29 -4.49 -3.58
N GLU A 48 12.94 -4.35 -4.74
CA GLU A 48 14.22 -3.62 -4.92
C GLU A 48 14.03 -2.15 -5.35
N LEU A 49 12.78 -1.69 -5.55
CA LEU A 49 12.51 -0.33 -5.96
C LEU A 49 12.51 0.61 -4.75
N SER A 50 13.60 1.37 -4.57
CA SER A 50 13.73 2.35 -3.48
C SER A 50 12.77 3.53 -3.58
N ASP A 51 12.18 3.75 -4.76
CA ASP A 51 11.21 4.81 -5.00
C ASP A 51 9.78 4.40 -4.61
N VAL A 52 9.52 3.09 -4.50
CA VAL A 52 8.18 2.54 -4.25
C VAL A 52 8.05 2.06 -2.82
N HIS A 53 7.11 2.66 -2.11
CA HIS A 53 6.87 2.40 -0.69
C HIS A 53 5.49 1.81 -0.48
N LEU A 54 5.42 0.76 0.32
CA LEU A 54 4.21 0.07 0.69
C LEU A 54 3.68 0.59 2.02
N TYR A 55 2.40 0.91 2.01
CA TYR A 55 1.62 1.30 3.17
C TYR A 55 0.43 0.36 3.34
N SER A 56 -0.04 0.25 4.57
CA SER A 56 -1.24 -0.49 4.93
C SER A 56 -2.19 0.42 5.70
N ALA A 57 -3.48 0.26 5.51
CA ALA A 57 -4.50 0.97 6.26
C ALA A 57 -5.68 0.04 6.56
N PRO A 58 -6.49 0.31 7.59
CA PRO A 58 -7.72 -0.45 7.80
C PRO A 58 -8.65 -0.26 6.60
N LYS A 59 -9.29 -1.34 6.14
CA LYS A 59 -10.13 -1.35 4.94
C LYS A 59 -11.27 -0.32 5.00
N ASN A 60 -11.82 -0.06 6.18
CA ASN A 60 -12.83 0.99 6.39
C ASN A 60 -12.34 2.39 6.00
N GLU A 61 -11.04 2.67 6.18
CA GLU A 61 -10.43 3.94 5.78
C GLU A 61 -9.64 3.82 4.48
N GLY A 62 -9.58 2.63 3.88
CA GLY A 62 -8.75 2.39 2.71
C GLY A 62 -9.16 3.22 1.50
N ASP A 63 -10.47 3.46 1.32
CA ASP A 63 -10.99 4.36 0.28
C ASP A 63 -10.58 5.81 0.53
N GLN A 64 -10.69 6.28 1.78
CA GLN A 64 -10.26 7.63 2.16
C GLN A 64 -8.75 7.82 2.02
N VAL A 65 -7.97 6.80 2.38
CA VAL A 65 -6.51 6.80 2.21
C VAL A 65 -6.14 6.78 0.73
N ALA A 66 -6.82 5.98 -0.09
CA ALA A 66 -6.63 5.99 -1.54
C ALA A 66 -6.91 7.37 -2.14
N ALA A 67 -8.04 7.98 -1.75
CA ALA A 67 -8.43 9.31 -2.20
C ALA A 67 -7.38 10.35 -1.76
N PHE A 68 -6.99 10.35 -0.48
CA PHE A 68 -5.97 11.25 0.05
C PHE A 68 -4.63 11.12 -0.69
N LEU A 69 -4.16 9.90 -0.94
CA LEU A 69 -2.92 9.65 -1.67
C LEU A 69 -3.06 10.08 -3.14
N LYS A 70 -4.20 9.82 -3.78
CA LYS A 70 -4.48 10.23 -5.16
C LYS A 70 -4.63 11.75 -5.32
N GLU A 71 -5.19 12.45 -4.35
CA GLU A 71 -5.26 13.92 -4.35
C GLU A 71 -3.86 14.54 -4.24
N ARG A 72 -2.95 13.85 -3.55
CA ARG A 72 -1.54 14.26 -3.43
C ARG A 72 -0.67 13.80 -4.59
N ARG A 73 -1.18 12.91 -5.45
CA ARG A 73 -0.50 12.49 -6.68
C ARG A 73 -0.38 13.70 -7.61
N GLY A 74 0.85 14.04 -7.99
CA GLY A 74 1.14 15.23 -8.79
C GLY A 74 1.22 16.55 -8.01
N GLY A 75 1.13 16.49 -6.67
CA GLY A 75 1.38 17.64 -5.79
C GLY A 75 2.87 17.86 -5.47
N SER A 76 3.14 18.85 -4.62
CA SER A 76 4.50 19.20 -4.16
C SER A 76 5.18 18.11 -3.34
N GLU A 77 4.43 17.12 -2.86
CA GLU A 77 4.96 15.92 -2.21
C GLU A 77 5.74 14.98 -3.14
N GLY A 78 5.70 15.19 -4.46
CA GLY A 78 6.48 14.37 -5.40
C GLY A 78 6.00 12.92 -5.47
N ILE A 79 4.71 12.68 -5.25
CA ILE A 79 4.06 11.39 -5.50
C ILE A 79 3.81 11.28 -7.01
N VAL A 80 4.46 10.31 -7.64
CA VAL A 80 4.34 10.02 -9.08
C VAL A 80 3.13 9.13 -9.31
N ASP A 81 3.01 8.07 -8.52
CA ASP A 81 1.95 7.10 -8.68
C ASP A 81 1.47 6.52 -7.35
N VAL A 82 0.21 6.11 -7.33
CA VAL A 82 -0.43 5.50 -6.17
C VAL A 82 -1.23 4.31 -6.69
N GLU A 83 -0.68 3.12 -6.46
CA GLU A 83 -1.31 1.87 -6.78
C GLU A 83 -1.96 1.29 -5.51
N VAL A 84 -3.28 1.20 -5.52
CA VAL A 84 -3.99 0.54 -4.43
C VAL A 84 -3.95 -0.95 -4.69
N GLN A 85 -3.20 -1.68 -3.86
CA GLN A 85 -3.29 -3.13 -3.73
C GLN A 85 -4.59 -3.45 -2.99
N ILE A 86 -5.71 -3.25 -3.69
CA ILE A 86 -6.95 -3.93 -3.32
C ILE A 86 -6.70 -5.40 -3.67
N PRO A 87 -6.85 -6.34 -2.73
CA PRO A 87 -6.91 -7.73 -3.07
C PRO A 87 -8.12 -7.90 -4.00
N GLN A 88 -7.90 -7.82 -5.32
CA GLN A 88 -8.73 -8.58 -6.24
C GLN A 88 -8.60 -9.99 -5.70
N THR A 89 -9.68 -10.52 -5.13
CA THR A 89 -9.80 -11.93 -4.81
C THR A 89 -9.11 -12.66 -5.93
N ARG A 90 -7.92 -13.19 -5.64
CA ARG A 90 -7.24 -14.08 -6.54
C ARG A 90 -8.14 -15.29 -6.53
N VAL A 91 -9.11 -15.33 -7.45
CA VAL A 91 -9.77 -16.55 -7.86
C VAL A 91 -8.63 -17.51 -8.13
N LYS A 92 -8.45 -18.40 -7.16
CA LYS A 92 -7.39 -19.39 -7.16
C LYS A 92 -7.58 -20.19 -8.44
N ARG A 93 -6.55 -20.18 -9.29
CA ARG A 93 -6.40 -21.15 -10.38
C ARG A 93 -6.74 -22.54 -9.83
N GLY A 94 -7.72 -23.16 -10.47
CA GLY A 94 -8.07 -24.58 -10.45
C GLY A 94 -9.24 -24.74 -11.43
N GLY A 95 -9.25 -25.61 -12.44
CA GLY A 95 -8.43 -26.79 -12.63
C GLY A 95 -7.62 -26.77 -13.92
N ASP A 96 -6.38 -27.21 -13.77
CA ASP A 96 -5.84 -28.26 -14.64
C ASP A 96 -6.77 -29.50 -14.57
N GLU A 97 -6.72 -30.33 -15.62
CA GLU A 97 -7.27 -31.70 -15.75
C GLU A 97 -8.56 -31.91 -16.58
N LEU A 98 -8.33 -32.59 -17.73
CA LEU A 98 -9.19 -33.36 -18.67
C LEU A 98 -9.86 -32.64 -19.86
#